data_AF-A0AAQ3NAW8-F1
#
_entry.id   AF-A0AAQ3NAW8-F1
#
_cell.length_a   1.000
_cell.length_b   1.000
_cell.length_c   1.000
_cell.angle_alpha   90.00
_cell.angle_beta   90.00
_cell.angle_gamma   90.00
#
_symmetry.space_group_name_H-M   'P 1'
#
loop_
_entity.id
_entity.type
_entity.pdbx_description
1 polymer ?
#
loop_
_entity_poly.entity_id
_entity_poly.type
_entity_poly.pdbx_seq_one_letter_code
_entity_poly.pdbx_strand_id
1 'polypeptide(L)'
;MEKFSILFSLVMLGLAICSMERVEAAQKAPWRIQTLFSVECNNYFDWQTVGLMHSFRKAKQPGHITRLLSCTEEQKKTYRGMHLAPTFEVPSTNKHPTNGDRYPAINRPAGVLHWLKYSKDAENIDWVIILDADMIIRGRIVPWKLAAEKGRPVAAYYGYLKGCYNILAQLHTKHPELCDRVGGLLAMHIDDLRSLAPIWLSKTEEVRQDRAHWGVNITGDIYEKGWISEMYGYSFGAAEVGLHHKINDNLMIYPGYAPREGVEPILLHYGLPFRVGNWSFSKADHDKDDIVYSCDQLFPQPPYPREVMQLEIDPNLRRGLFLSIECVNILNEALLIHHAANGCPKPAWSKYLNFLKSRAFAELTKPKIVTPATLQLMEDTVQKHIDHDDTRPYPKIHTVFSTECTPYFDWQTVGLMHSFRLSGQPGNISRLLSCSNADLKLYKGHNLAPTHYVPSMSQHPLTGDW
;
A
#
# COMPACT_ATOMS: atom_id res chain seq x y z
N MET A 1 -12.09 64.92 -29.08
CA MET A 1 -11.59 63.53 -29.19
C MET A 1 -10.73 63.07 -28.02
N GLU A 2 -10.58 63.83 -26.92
CA GLU A 2 -9.77 63.39 -25.76
C GLU A 2 -10.57 62.81 -24.58
N LYS A 3 -11.89 63.03 -24.50
CA LYS A 3 -12.71 62.50 -23.39
C LYS A 3 -13.20 61.06 -23.60
N PHE A 4 -13.13 60.54 -24.82
CA PHE A 4 -13.56 59.18 -25.14
C PHE A 4 -12.43 58.12 -24.93
N SER A 5 -11.16 58.51 -25.04
CA SER A 5 -10.02 57.59 -24.80
C SER A 5 -9.73 57.31 -23.33
N ILE A 6 -10.14 58.21 -22.42
CA ILE A 6 -9.90 58.04 -20.97
C ILE A 6 -10.91 57.05 -20.38
N LEU A 7 -12.16 57.05 -20.87
CA LEU A 7 -13.20 56.13 -20.38
C LEU A 7 -12.95 54.68 -20.85
N PHE A 8 -12.44 54.49 -22.07
CA PHE A 8 -12.12 53.15 -22.59
C PHE A 8 -10.90 52.52 -21.91
N SER A 9 -9.93 53.35 -21.51
CA SER A 9 -8.74 52.90 -20.76
C SER A 9 -9.08 52.49 -19.32
N LEU A 10 -10.04 53.14 -18.67
CA LEU A 10 -10.49 52.78 -17.31
C LEU A 10 -11.34 51.51 -17.27
N VAL A 11 -12.14 51.24 -18.31
CA VAL A 11 -12.92 49.99 -18.41
C VAL A 11 -12.03 48.78 -18.74
N MET A 12 -10.99 48.96 -19.55
CA MET A 12 -10.02 47.88 -19.85
C MET A 12 -9.07 47.60 -18.67
N LEU A 13 -8.74 48.60 -17.85
CA LEU A 13 -7.99 48.38 -16.61
C LEU A 13 -8.85 47.74 -15.51
N GLY A 14 -10.13 48.11 -15.42
CA GLY A 14 -11.10 47.49 -14.50
C GLY A 14 -11.43 46.01 -14.84
N LEU A 15 -11.38 45.64 -16.11
CA LEU A 15 -11.55 44.25 -16.56
C LEU A 15 -10.26 43.42 -16.44
N ALA A 16 -9.08 44.04 -16.55
CA ALA A 16 -7.80 43.36 -16.34
C ALA A 16 -7.50 43.07 -14.85
N ILE A 17 -7.97 43.94 -13.94
CA ILE A 17 -7.80 43.77 -12.49
C ILE A 17 -8.81 42.76 -11.90
N CYS A 18 -9.88 42.41 -12.61
CA CYS A 18 -10.85 41.39 -12.18
C CYS A 18 -10.55 39.97 -12.69
N SER A 19 -9.44 39.78 -13.42
CA SER A 19 -9.01 38.49 -13.98
C SER A 19 -7.73 37.90 -13.38
N MET A 20 -7.12 38.58 -12.41
CA MET A 20 -6.08 37.99 -11.56
C MET A 20 -6.69 37.72 -10.18
N GLU A 21 -6.48 36.52 -9.65
CA GLU A 21 -7.07 35.99 -8.40
C GLU A 21 -8.51 35.44 -8.51
N ARG A 22 -8.73 34.53 -9.46
CA ARG A 22 -9.28 33.24 -9.05
C ARG A 22 -8.17 32.21 -9.10
N VAL A 23 -7.31 32.27 -8.08
CA VAL A 23 -6.72 31.04 -7.55
C VAL A 23 -7.94 30.17 -7.26
N GLU A 24 -8.18 29.14 -8.07
CA GLU A 24 -9.07 28.05 -7.69
C GLU A 24 -8.62 27.70 -6.28
N ALA A 25 -9.44 28.07 -5.30
CA ALA A 25 -9.31 27.55 -3.96
C ALA A 25 -9.39 26.05 -4.15
N ALA A 26 -8.24 25.40 -4.19
CA ALA A 26 -8.13 23.95 -4.14
C ALA A 26 -9.06 23.58 -3.00
N GLN A 27 -10.18 22.92 -3.33
CA GLN A 27 -11.12 22.42 -2.34
C GLN A 27 -10.27 21.79 -1.25
N LYS A 28 -10.17 22.45 -0.09
CA LYS A 28 -9.46 21.91 1.06
C LYS A 28 -10.20 20.62 1.33
N ALA A 29 -9.62 19.50 0.89
CA ALA A 29 -10.20 18.20 1.14
C ALA A 29 -10.43 18.14 2.65
N PRO A 30 -11.62 17.69 3.12
CA PRO A 30 -11.94 17.72 4.54
C PRO A 30 -10.94 16.93 5.40
N TRP A 31 -10.12 16.09 4.75
CA TRP A 31 -9.13 15.23 5.35
C TRP A 31 -7.71 15.63 4.94
N ARG A 32 -6.84 15.75 5.94
CA ARG A 32 -5.44 16.17 5.81
C ARG A 32 -4.56 14.95 5.58
N ILE A 33 -4.03 14.81 4.36
CA ILE A 33 -3.18 13.69 3.95
C ILE A 33 -1.71 14.12 4.00
N GLN A 34 -0.87 13.25 4.57
CA GLN A 34 0.58 13.34 4.50
C GLN A 34 1.17 12.11 3.83
N THR A 35 1.97 12.30 2.79
CA THR A 35 2.78 11.25 2.18
C THR A 35 4.20 11.30 2.76
N LEU A 36 4.74 10.15 3.15
CA LEU A 36 6.08 9.97 3.68
C LEU A 36 6.86 9.01 2.80
N PHE A 37 8.15 9.27 2.62
CA PHE A 37 9.09 8.31 2.05
C PHE A 37 10.46 8.50 2.71
N SER A 38 11.18 7.40 2.92
CA SER A 38 12.46 7.40 3.63
C SER A 38 13.61 7.22 2.65
N VAL A 39 14.69 7.99 2.86
CA VAL A 39 15.90 7.95 2.04
C VAL A 39 17.14 8.23 2.87
N GLU A 40 18.31 7.94 2.31
CA GLU A 40 19.61 8.32 2.86
C GLU A 40 20.29 9.44 2.03
N CYS A 41 21.25 10.15 2.64
CA CYS A 41 22.09 11.14 1.95
C CYS A 41 23.06 10.48 0.93
N ASN A 42 22.57 10.12 -0.25
CA ASN A 42 23.40 9.63 -1.35
C ASN A 42 22.74 9.87 -2.73
N ASN A 43 23.55 9.80 -3.79
CA ASN A 43 23.07 10.03 -5.15
C ASN A 43 22.00 9.01 -5.59
N TYR A 44 22.08 7.77 -5.10
CA TYR A 44 21.10 6.72 -5.41
C TYR A 44 19.68 7.13 -5.04
N PHE A 45 19.50 7.72 -3.86
CA PHE A 45 18.19 8.22 -3.44
C PHE A 45 17.84 9.59 -4.02
N ASP A 46 18.83 10.37 -4.47
CA ASP A 46 18.57 11.69 -5.06
C ASP A 46 17.78 11.57 -6.38
N TRP A 47 18.21 10.69 -7.30
CA TRP A 47 17.50 10.51 -8.56
C TRP A 47 16.12 9.86 -8.37
N GLN A 48 15.99 8.97 -7.38
CA GLN A 48 14.71 8.40 -6.97
C GLN A 48 13.78 9.47 -6.40
N THR A 49 14.31 10.38 -5.57
CA THR A 49 13.55 11.52 -5.03
C THR A 49 13.02 12.41 -6.16
N VAL A 50 13.86 12.71 -7.17
CA VAL A 50 13.44 13.50 -8.34
C VAL A 50 12.29 12.81 -9.08
N GLY A 51 12.39 11.50 -9.32
CA GLY A 51 11.33 10.69 -9.93
C GLY A 51 10.02 10.70 -9.15
N LEU A 52 10.09 10.40 -7.85
CA LEU A 52 8.91 10.36 -6.98
C LEU A 52 8.24 11.73 -6.88
N MET A 53 9.00 12.81 -6.65
CA MET A 53 8.46 14.17 -6.56
C MET A 53 7.81 14.64 -7.86
N HIS A 54 8.40 14.29 -9.01
CA HIS A 54 7.81 14.59 -10.31
C HIS A 54 6.49 13.83 -10.50
N SER A 55 6.48 12.52 -10.24
CA SER A 55 5.26 11.70 -10.36
C SER A 55 4.14 12.14 -9.41
N PHE A 56 4.49 12.54 -8.17
CA PHE A 56 3.56 13.11 -7.19
C PHE A 56 2.84 14.36 -7.75
N ARG A 57 3.60 15.30 -8.32
CA ARG A 57 3.04 16.52 -8.94
C ARG A 57 2.23 16.18 -10.19
N LYS A 58 2.74 15.30 -11.05
CA LYS A 58 2.11 14.90 -12.31
C LYS A 58 0.77 14.21 -12.07
N ALA A 59 0.68 13.32 -11.08
CA ALA A 59 -0.55 12.65 -10.67
C ALA A 59 -1.57 13.57 -9.96
N LYS A 60 -1.15 14.81 -9.62
CA LYS A 60 -1.92 15.73 -8.77
C LYS A 60 -2.32 15.07 -7.45
N GLN A 61 -1.37 14.38 -6.83
CA GLN A 61 -1.56 13.71 -5.56
C GLN A 61 -1.97 14.74 -4.50
N PRO A 62 -3.11 14.56 -3.80
CA PRO A 62 -3.52 15.49 -2.75
C PRO A 62 -2.66 15.34 -1.49
N GLY A 63 -2.65 16.41 -0.68
CA GLY A 63 -1.90 16.46 0.58
C GLY A 63 -0.46 16.92 0.41
N HIS A 64 0.29 16.86 1.50
CA HIS A 64 1.72 17.18 1.51
C HIS A 64 2.54 15.90 1.32
N ILE A 65 3.79 16.07 0.89
CA ILE A 65 4.79 15.00 0.83
C ILE A 65 6.01 15.44 1.61
N THR A 66 6.53 14.57 2.48
CA THR A 66 7.69 14.83 3.32
C THR A 66 8.68 13.69 3.17
N ARG A 67 9.91 14.06 2.83
CA ARG A 67 11.05 13.17 2.73
C ARG A 67 11.70 13.02 4.10
N LEU A 68 11.76 11.80 4.61
CA LEU A 68 12.47 11.45 5.84
C LEU A 68 13.93 11.14 5.49
N LEU A 69 14.79 12.13 5.66
CA LEU A 69 16.18 12.06 5.19
C LEU A 69 17.12 11.65 6.34
N SER A 70 17.68 10.44 6.23
CA SER A 70 18.63 9.88 7.19
C SER A 70 20.07 10.10 6.73
N CYS A 71 20.86 10.84 7.49
CA CYS A 71 22.24 11.15 7.13
C CYS A 71 23.17 10.99 8.32
N THR A 72 24.42 10.58 8.08
CA THR A 72 25.48 10.78 9.06
C THR A 72 25.95 12.25 9.01
N GLU A 73 26.58 12.71 10.08
CA GLU A 73 27.15 14.06 10.16
C GLU A 73 28.19 14.31 9.05
N GLU A 74 28.94 13.28 8.65
CA GLU A 74 29.91 13.36 7.56
C GLU A 74 29.22 13.52 6.21
N GLN A 75 28.18 12.72 5.93
CA GLN A 75 27.43 12.82 4.68
C GLN A 75 26.76 14.19 4.54
N LYS A 76 26.22 14.72 5.64
CA LYS A 76 25.50 16.00 5.66
C LYS A 76 26.39 17.19 5.24
N LYS A 77 27.68 17.17 5.58
CA LYS A 77 28.61 18.26 5.25
C LYS A 77 28.75 18.53 3.75
N THR A 78 28.59 17.50 2.92
CA THR A 78 28.77 17.59 1.46
C THR A 78 27.51 17.26 0.68
N TYR A 79 26.39 17.01 1.36
CA TYR A 79 25.15 16.62 0.72
C TYR A 79 24.51 17.79 -0.04
N ARG A 80 24.26 17.59 -1.34
CA ARG A 80 23.73 18.62 -2.26
C ARG A 80 22.20 18.56 -2.39
N GLY A 81 21.59 17.44 -2.01
CA GLY A 81 20.21 17.11 -2.34
C GLY A 81 19.14 17.63 -1.38
N MET A 82 19.46 18.54 -0.44
CA MET A 82 18.49 19.04 0.55
C MET A 82 17.24 19.68 -0.09
N HIS A 83 17.40 20.32 -1.24
CA HIS A 83 16.36 21.05 -1.96
C HIS A 83 15.44 20.16 -2.82
N LEU A 84 15.72 18.85 -2.95
CA LEU A 84 15.01 17.97 -3.89
C LEU A 84 13.54 17.72 -3.50
N ALA A 85 13.21 17.79 -2.21
CA ALA A 85 11.87 17.58 -1.68
C ALA A 85 11.69 18.34 -0.35
N PRO A 86 10.45 18.64 0.09
CA PRO A 86 10.20 19.02 1.47
C PRO A 86 10.77 17.96 2.40
N THR A 87 11.74 18.32 3.22
CA THR A 87 12.59 17.37 3.94
C THR A 87 12.47 17.56 5.43
N PHE A 88 12.26 16.45 6.14
CA PHE A 88 12.38 16.36 7.58
C PHE A 88 13.59 15.46 7.88
N GLU A 89 14.61 16.05 8.47
CA GLU A 89 15.85 15.33 8.80
C GLU A 89 15.60 14.39 9.98
N VAL A 90 16.11 13.17 9.87
CA VAL A 90 16.02 12.15 10.93
C VAL A 90 17.41 11.56 11.21
N PRO A 91 17.69 11.11 12.44
CA PRO A 91 18.96 10.47 12.76
C PRO A 91 19.20 9.23 11.90
N SER A 92 20.43 9.05 11.41
CA SER A 92 20.83 7.79 10.79
C SER A 92 20.94 6.70 11.86
N THR A 93 20.17 5.63 11.67
CA THR A 93 20.14 4.43 12.52
C THR A 93 20.65 3.19 11.78
N ASN A 94 21.18 3.38 10.57
CA ASN A 94 21.68 2.29 9.72
C ASN A 94 22.84 1.48 10.32
N LYS A 95 23.49 1.96 11.39
CA LYS A 95 24.50 1.24 12.15
C LYS A 95 23.99 1.07 13.57
N HIS A 96 23.80 -0.18 13.97
CA HIS A 96 23.30 -0.51 15.29
C HIS A 96 24.28 -0.07 16.38
N PRO A 97 23.84 0.63 17.43
CA PRO A 97 24.73 1.30 18.39
C PRO A 97 25.56 0.34 19.24
N THR A 98 25.01 -0.84 19.59
CA THR A 98 25.69 -1.80 20.47
C THR A 98 26.54 -2.84 19.74
N ASN A 99 26.01 -3.48 18.69
CA ASN A 99 26.68 -4.57 17.98
C ASN A 99 27.34 -4.15 16.65
N GLY A 100 27.13 -2.90 16.20
CA GLY A 100 27.73 -2.36 14.97
C GLY A 100 27.16 -2.92 13.67
N ASP A 101 26.08 -3.72 13.70
CA ASP A 101 25.43 -4.26 12.51
C ASP A 101 24.97 -3.13 11.58
N ARG A 102 25.26 -3.26 10.28
CA ARG A 102 24.87 -2.27 9.28
C ARG A 102 23.62 -2.73 8.55
N TYR A 103 22.51 -2.06 8.79
CA TYR A 103 21.20 -2.35 8.21
C TYR A 103 20.48 -1.07 7.81
N PRO A 104 20.65 -0.58 6.57
CA PRO A 104 20.07 0.70 6.13
C PRO A 104 18.54 0.78 6.21
N ALA A 105 17.83 -0.32 5.99
CA ALA A 105 16.37 -0.31 5.96
C ALA A 105 15.72 0.05 7.31
N ILE A 106 16.42 -0.11 8.45
CA ILE A 106 15.92 0.32 9.77
C ILE A 106 15.67 1.83 9.87
N ASN A 107 16.29 2.63 9.00
CA ASN A 107 16.04 4.06 8.91
C ASN A 107 14.57 4.38 8.62
N ARG A 108 13.83 3.47 7.97
CA ARG A 108 12.40 3.68 7.69
C ARG A 108 11.55 3.71 8.97
N PRO A 109 11.47 2.63 9.78
CA PRO A 109 10.70 2.65 11.02
C PRO A 109 11.23 3.69 12.01
N ALA A 110 12.56 3.84 12.12
CA ALA A 110 13.16 4.85 13.00
C ALA A 110 12.80 6.28 12.58
N GLY A 111 12.87 6.57 11.28
CA GLY A 111 12.53 7.88 10.73
C GLY A 111 11.05 8.22 10.89
N VAL A 112 10.15 7.24 10.68
CA VAL A 112 8.70 7.43 10.88
C VAL A 112 8.40 7.72 12.35
N LEU A 113 8.97 6.95 13.27
CA LEU A 113 8.81 7.18 14.71
C LEU A 113 9.36 8.56 15.14
N HIS A 114 10.53 8.94 14.61
CA HIS A 114 11.11 10.25 14.88
C HIS A 114 10.22 11.39 14.35
N TRP A 115 9.70 11.25 13.13
CA TRP A 115 8.80 12.23 12.52
C TRP A 115 7.51 12.40 13.35
N LEU A 116 6.88 11.32 13.80
CA LEU A 116 5.72 11.39 14.69
C LEU A 116 5.99 12.15 15.99
N LYS A 117 7.20 12.02 16.54
CA LYS A 117 7.57 12.60 17.83
C LYS A 117 7.94 14.08 17.75
N TYR A 118 8.54 14.51 16.65
CA TYR A 118 9.21 15.82 16.57
C TYR A 118 8.71 16.72 15.44
N SER A 119 7.92 16.22 14.48
CA SER A 119 7.38 17.04 13.40
C SER A 119 6.05 17.68 13.78
N LYS A 120 5.95 19.00 13.56
CA LYS A 120 4.68 19.73 13.68
C LYS A 120 3.64 19.28 12.64
N ASP A 121 4.09 18.75 11.50
CA ASP A 121 3.19 18.23 10.47
C ASP A 121 2.40 17.03 10.99
N ALA A 122 2.99 16.23 11.88
CA ALA A 122 2.36 15.04 12.44
C ALA A 122 1.23 15.34 13.45
N GLU A 123 1.15 16.57 13.96
CA GLU A 123 0.11 17.00 14.90
C GLU A 123 -1.23 17.21 14.21
N ASN A 124 -1.21 17.63 12.95
CA ASN A 124 -2.35 18.20 12.25
C ASN A 124 -2.67 17.48 10.95
N ILE A 125 -2.74 16.15 11.00
CA ILE A 125 -3.14 15.30 9.87
C ILE A 125 -4.08 14.19 10.32
N ASP A 126 -4.79 13.59 9.35
CA ASP A 126 -5.74 12.50 9.63
C ASP A 126 -5.27 11.18 8.99
N TRP A 127 -4.59 11.27 7.84
CA TRP A 127 -4.16 10.11 7.07
C TRP A 127 -2.70 10.20 6.67
N VAL A 128 -2.01 9.06 6.76
CA VAL A 128 -0.63 8.90 6.31
C VAL A 128 -0.57 7.89 5.17
N ILE A 129 0.21 8.22 4.14
CA ILE A 129 0.63 7.32 3.07
C ILE A 129 2.14 7.16 3.20
N ILE A 130 2.64 5.95 3.37
CA ILE A 130 4.07 5.66 3.36
C ILE A 130 4.40 4.93 2.05
N LEU A 131 5.35 5.46 1.30
CA LEU A 131 5.83 4.92 0.02
C LEU A 131 7.32 4.62 0.08
N ASP A 132 7.78 3.76 -0.83
CA ASP A 132 9.21 3.58 -1.08
C ASP A 132 9.70 4.67 -2.05
N ALA A 133 11.01 5.00 -2.00
CA ALA A 133 11.60 6.02 -2.87
C ALA A 133 11.66 5.58 -4.34
N ASP A 134 11.68 4.28 -4.61
CA ASP A 134 11.73 3.67 -5.94
C ASP A 134 10.33 3.43 -6.54
N MET A 135 9.45 4.42 -6.38
CA MET A 135 8.07 4.35 -6.86
C MET A 135 7.69 5.48 -7.81
N ILE A 136 6.82 5.18 -8.77
CA ILE A 136 6.18 6.16 -9.66
C ILE A 136 4.68 6.20 -9.39
N ILE A 137 4.19 7.36 -8.95
CA ILE A 137 2.77 7.61 -8.75
C ILE A 137 2.12 7.87 -10.11
N ARG A 138 1.29 6.93 -10.58
CA ARG A 138 0.51 7.07 -11.82
C ARG A 138 -0.87 7.66 -11.57
N GLY A 139 -1.44 7.46 -10.38
CA GLY A 139 -2.78 7.93 -10.02
C GLY A 139 -2.87 8.40 -8.57
N ARG A 140 -3.95 9.11 -8.24
CA ARG A 140 -4.15 9.65 -6.89
C ARG A 140 -4.40 8.54 -5.87
N ILE A 141 -3.60 8.52 -4.81
CA ILE A 141 -3.71 7.63 -3.66
C ILE A 141 -4.51 8.39 -2.59
N VAL A 142 -5.80 8.09 -2.46
CA VAL A 142 -6.68 8.72 -1.48
C VAL A 142 -7.16 7.64 -0.51
N PRO A 143 -6.67 7.59 0.74
CA PRO A 143 -6.82 6.42 1.62
C PRO A 143 -8.25 5.88 1.72
N TRP A 144 -9.22 6.72 2.04
CA TRP A 144 -10.63 6.31 2.16
C TRP A 144 -11.26 5.90 0.82
N LYS A 145 -10.77 6.38 -0.33
CA LYS A 145 -11.19 5.89 -1.65
C LYS A 145 -10.59 4.52 -1.99
N LEU A 146 -9.50 4.16 -1.31
CA LEU A 146 -8.92 2.81 -1.37
C LEU A 146 -9.52 1.88 -0.31
N ALA A 147 -10.57 2.33 0.40
CA ALA A 147 -11.24 1.66 1.51
C ALA A 147 -10.46 1.62 2.83
N ALA A 148 -9.38 2.41 3.00
CA ALA A 148 -8.69 2.48 4.28
C ALA A 148 -9.62 3.07 5.36
N GLU A 149 -9.60 2.45 6.53
CA GLU A 149 -10.37 2.82 7.73
C GLU A 149 -9.44 2.77 8.95
N LYS A 150 -9.80 3.47 10.03
CA LYS A 150 -9.07 3.36 11.30
C LYS A 150 -9.12 1.91 11.78
N GLY A 151 -7.96 1.34 12.14
CA GLY A 151 -7.79 -0.07 12.48
C GLY A 151 -7.72 -1.04 11.28
N ARG A 152 -8.09 -0.58 10.08
CA ARG A 152 -8.05 -1.37 8.83
C ARG A 152 -7.32 -0.61 7.72
N PRO A 153 -5.98 -0.52 7.81
CA PRO A 153 -5.16 0.14 6.79
C PRO A 153 -5.25 -0.60 5.45
N VAL A 154 -4.97 0.12 4.35
CA VAL A 154 -4.81 -0.50 3.03
C VAL A 154 -3.34 -0.62 2.72
N ALA A 155 -2.94 -1.79 2.20
CA ALA A 155 -1.58 -2.01 1.78
C ALA A 155 -1.46 -2.89 0.53
N ALA A 156 -0.33 -2.77 -0.17
CA ALA A 156 -0.03 -3.65 -1.30
C ALA A 156 0.44 -5.03 -0.82
N TYR A 157 0.11 -6.07 -1.60
CA TYR A 157 0.47 -7.45 -1.28
C TYR A 157 1.95 -7.78 -1.56
N TYR A 158 2.65 -8.29 -0.55
CA TYR A 158 4.05 -8.76 -0.63
C TYR A 158 4.12 -10.28 -0.43
N GLY A 159 3.76 -11.03 -1.47
CA GLY A 159 3.64 -12.50 -1.39
C GLY A 159 4.93 -13.27 -1.05
N TYR A 160 6.11 -12.64 -1.16
CA TYR A 160 7.38 -13.24 -0.80
C TYR A 160 7.63 -13.28 0.72
N LEU A 161 6.83 -12.60 1.55
CA LEU A 161 6.93 -12.62 3.01
C LEU A 161 6.40 -13.95 3.60
N LYS A 162 7.16 -15.04 3.41
CA LYS A 162 6.79 -16.39 3.86
C LYS A 162 6.57 -16.50 5.38
N GLY A 163 7.30 -15.70 6.15
CA GLY A 163 7.40 -15.73 7.60
C GLY A 163 6.11 -15.52 8.38
N CYS A 164 5.08 -14.90 7.77
CA CYS A 164 3.78 -14.74 8.43
C CYS A 164 3.08 -16.08 8.72
N TYR A 165 3.39 -17.15 7.98
CA TYR A 165 2.70 -18.44 8.12
C TYR A 165 3.64 -19.57 8.54
N ASN A 166 4.71 -19.26 9.27
CA ASN A 166 5.65 -20.26 9.78
C ASN A 166 6.21 -19.87 11.16
N ILE A 167 7.29 -20.54 11.56
CA ILE A 167 7.97 -20.34 12.84
C ILE A 167 8.35 -18.88 13.12
N LEU A 168 8.64 -18.06 12.09
CA LEU A 168 9.05 -16.68 12.29
C LEU A 168 7.96 -15.85 12.97
N ALA A 169 6.70 -15.94 12.51
CA ALA A 169 5.58 -15.27 13.17
C ALA A 169 5.37 -15.78 14.60
N GLN A 170 5.50 -17.09 14.84
CA GLN A 170 5.33 -17.68 16.16
C GLN A 170 6.38 -17.20 17.17
N LEU A 171 7.59 -16.90 16.70
CA LEU A 171 8.68 -16.39 17.53
C LEU A 171 8.54 -14.89 17.81
N HIS A 172 8.13 -14.12 16.80
CA HIS A 172 8.24 -12.66 16.82
C HIS A 172 6.91 -11.93 17.02
N THR A 173 5.77 -12.63 17.08
CA THR A 173 4.50 -12.03 17.49
C THR A 173 3.64 -12.96 18.34
N LYS A 174 2.86 -12.36 19.26
CA LYS A 174 1.80 -13.04 20.03
C LYS A 174 0.53 -13.27 19.21
N HIS A 175 0.42 -12.60 18.06
CA HIS A 175 -0.75 -12.59 17.19
C HIS A 175 -0.40 -13.07 15.77
N PRO A 176 0.17 -14.28 15.60
CA PRO A 176 0.52 -14.78 14.27
C PRO A 176 -0.68 -14.86 13.31
N GLU A 177 -1.90 -14.99 13.84
CA GLU A 177 -3.16 -14.97 13.11
C GLU A 177 -3.47 -13.62 12.43
N LEU A 178 -2.85 -12.53 12.89
CA LEU A 178 -3.00 -11.18 12.34
C LEU A 178 -1.83 -10.77 11.43
N CYS A 179 -0.88 -11.66 11.15
CA CYS A 179 0.25 -11.33 10.28
C CYS A 179 -0.16 -11.26 8.81
N ASP A 180 -0.23 -10.04 8.29
CA ASP A 180 -0.51 -9.77 6.89
C ASP A 180 0.79 -9.64 6.06
N ARG A 181 0.79 -10.22 4.86
CA ARG A 181 1.93 -10.12 3.91
C ARG A 181 1.85 -8.82 3.10
N VAL A 182 2.29 -7.72 3.71
CA VAL A 182 2.07 -6.38 3.15
C VAL A 182 3.34 -5.53 3.10
N GLY A 183 3.36 -4.57 2.19
CA GLY A 183 4.44 -3.58 2.10
C GLY A 183 4.31 -2.65 0.89
N GLY A 184 5.32 -1.80 0.69
CA GLY A 184 5.40 -0.88 -0.46
C GLY A 184 4.47 0.33 -0.31
N LEU A 185 3.18 0.14 -0.59
CA LEU A 185 2.14 1.13 -0.32
C LEU A 185 1.52 0.82 1.05
N LEU A 186 1.58 1.77 1.97
CA LEU A 186 0.90 1.71 3.26
C LEU A 186 0.02 2.96 3.42
N ALA A 187 -1.29 2.81 3.50
CA ALA A 187 -2.24 3.91 3.68
C ALA A 187 -3.10 3.68 4.92
N MET A 188 -2.96 4.54 5.94
CA MET A 188 -3.56 4.32 7.26
C MET A 188 -3.94 5.62 7.97
N HIS A 189 -4.78 5.50 9.00
CA HIS A 189 -5.11 6.62 9.85
C HIS A 189 -3.92 6.99 10.76
N ILE A 190 -3.75 8.26 11.11
CA ILE A 190 -2.60 8.72 11.93
C ILE A 190 -2.54 8.03 13.30
N ASP A 191 -3.68 7.74 13.90
CA ASP A 191 -3.74 7.04 15.20
C ASP A 191 -3.21 5.60 15.11
N ASP A 192 -3.46 4.92 14.00
CA ASP A 192 -2.94 3.57 13.77
C ASP A 192 -1.42 3.62 13.65
N LEU A 193 -0.89 4.60 12.92
CA LEU A 193 0.55 4.81 12.80
C LEU A 193 1.21 5.16 14.14
N ARG A 194 0.54 5.94 15.01
CA ARG A 194 1.04 6.29 16.34
C ARG A 194 1.18 5.06 17.25
N SER A 195 0.23 4.13 17.18
CA SER A 195 0.31 2.85 17.89
C SER A 195 1.39 1.95 17.29
N LEU A 196 1.46 1.88 15.96
CA LEU A 196 2.34 0.97 15.23
C LEU A 196 3.82 1.37 15.30
N ALA A 197 4.17 2.64 15.09
CA ALA A 197 5.54 3.06 14.82
C ALA A 197 6.57 2.65 15.90
N PRO A 198 6.28 2.74 17.21
CA PRO A 198 7.20 2.23 18.24
C PRO A 198 7.43 0.72 18.14
N ILE A 199 6.35 -0.03 17.85
CA ILE A 199 6.40 -1.50 17.78
C ILE A 199 7.07 -1.94 16.47
N TRP A 200 6.84 -1.23 15.36
CA TRP A 200 7.52 -1.49 14.09
C TRP A 200 9.04 -1.43 14.24
N LEU A 201 9.57 -0.39 14.92
CA LEU A 201 11.01 -0.30 15.18
C LEU A 201 11.50 -1.46 16.06
N SER A 202 10.84 -1.73 17.18
CA SER A 202 11.20 -2.83 18.10
C SER A 202 11.21 -4.18 17.39
N LYS A 203 10.15 -4.50 16.63
CA LYS A 203 10.03 -5.77 15.91
C LYS A 203 11.04 -5.89 14.77
N THR A 204 11.39 -4.77 14.14
CA THR A 204 12.49 -4.75 13.16
C THR A 204 13.81 -5.16 13.80
N GLU A 205 14.12 -4.63 14.99
CA GLU A 205 15.33 -5.00 15.72
C GLU A 205 15.32 -6.48 16.16
N GLU A 206 14.20 -6.96 16.69
CA GLU A 206 14.02 -8.37 17.09
C GLU A 206 14.29 -9.33 15.92
N VAL A 207 13.62 -9.14 14.78
CA VAL A 207 13.79 -9.98 13.59
C VAL A 207 15.20 -9.84 12.99
N ARG A 208 15.78 -8.63 13.04
CA ARG A 208 17.13 -8.39 12.55
C ARG A 208 18.18 -9.09 13.41
N GLN A 209 17.98 -9.19 14.72
CA GLN A 209 18.91 -9.88 15.61
C GLN A 209 18.79 -11.41 15.51
N ASP A 210 17.65 -11.92 15.03
CA ASP A 210 17.40 -13.35 14.83
C ASP A 210 18.06 -13.91 13.54
N ARG A 211 19.39 -13.85 13.50
CA ARG A 211 20.20 -14.30 12.37
C ARG A 211 20.03 -15.79 12.05
N ALA A 212 19.62 -16.59 13.03
CA ALA A 212 19.41 -18.03 12.85
C ALA A 212 18.24 -18.33 11.90
N HIS A 213 17.28 -17.41 11.78
CA HIS A 213 16.06 -17.61 11.00
C HIS A 213 16.01 -16.80 9.70
N TRP A 214 17.14 -16.26 9.22
CA TRP A 214 17.19 -15.50 7.97
C TRP A 214 17.03 -16.33 6.68
N GLY A 215 17.04 -17.66 6.77
CA GLY A 215 17.04 -18.53 5.59
C GLY A 215 15.84 -18.33 4.66
N VAL A 216 16.04 -18.56 3.35
CA VAL A 216 15.02 -18.30 2.30
C VAL A 216 13.70 -19.04 2.56
N ASN A 217 13.78 -20.22 3.17
CA ASN A 217 12.60 -21.04 3.47
C ASN A 217 11.75 -20.46 4.61
N ILE A 218 12.35 -19.64 5.48
CA ILE A 218 11.68 -19.01 6.62
C ILE A 218 11.20 -17.61 6.23
N THR A 219 12.13 -16.75 5.77
CA THR A 219 11.83 -15.33 5.49
C THR A 219 11.40 -15.07 4.05
N GLY A 220 11.80 -15.90 3.10
CA GLY A 220 11.73 -15.55 1.67
C GLY A 220 12.79 -14.53 1.23
N ASP A 221 13.73 -14.14 2.09
CA ASP A 221 14.89 -13.32 1.71
C ASP A 221 15.83 -14.15 0.84
N ILE A 222 15.84 -13.90 -0.46
CA ILE A 222 16.68 -14.62 -1.43
C ILE A 222 18.19 -14.46 -1.17
N TYR A 223 18.60 -13.46 -0.39
CA TYR A 223 20.00 -13.22 -0.06
C TYR A 223 20.42 -13.88 1.27
N GLU A 224 19.45 -14.33 2.08
CA GLU A 224 19.69 -14.88 3.42
C GLU A 224 20.53 -13.96 4.32
N LYS A 225 20.33 -12.64 4.17
CA LYS A 225 21.05 -11.61 4.92
C LYS A 225 20.14 -10.80 5.84
N GLY A 226 18.88 -11.19 6.00
CA GLY A 226 17.89 -10.47 6.78
C GLY A 226 17.56 -9.11 6.18
N TRP A 227 17.61 -8.97 4.84
CA TRP A 227 17.38 -7.70 4.15
C TRP A 227 15.97 -7.16 4.38
N ILE A 228 14.99 -8.08 4.42
CA ILE A 228 13.56 -7.79 4.59
C ILE A 228 13.10 -7.80 6.07
N SER A 229 14.02 -7.71 7.03
CA SER A 229 13.68 -7.73 8.47
C SER A 229 12.71 -6.61 8.85
N GLU A 230 12.84 -5.44 8.25
CA GLU A 230 11.99 -4.28 8.46
C GLU A 230 10.55 -4.47 7.95
N MET A 231 10.36 -5.23 6.87
CA MET A 231 9.04 -5.60 6.36
C MET A 231 8.31 -6.55 7.32
N TYR A 232 9.06 -7.48 7.93
CA TYR A 232 8.55 -8.32 9.01
C TYR A 232 8.30 -7.52 10.28
N GLY A 233 9.18 -6.58 10.62
CA GLY A 233 8.97 -5.66 11.73
C GLY A 233 7.66 -4.89 11.59
N TYR A 234 7.32 -4.44 10.38
CA TYR A 234 6.03 -3.81 10.09
C TYR A 234 4.87 -4.79 10.33
N SER A 235 4.92 -5.96 9.69
CA SER A 235 3.82 -6.92 9.69
C SER A 235 3.53 -7.47 11.09
N PHE A 236 4.59 -7.81 11.83
CA PHE A 236 4.48 -8.25 13.23
C PHE A 236 4.08 -7.10 14.14
N GLY A 237 4.61 -5.90 13.94
CA GLY A 237 4.20 -4.74 14.72
C GLY A 237 2.73 -4.39 14.54
N ALA A 238 2.22 -4.51 13.31
CA ALA A 238 0.80 -4.30 13.00
C ALA A 238 -0.09 -5.35 13.66
N ALA A 239 0.35 -6.62 13.67
CA ALA A 239 -0.33 -7.70 14.39
C ALA A 239 -0.40 -7.43 15.90
N GLU A 240 0.70 -6.98 16.53
CA GLU A 240 0.73 -6.65 17.98
C GLU A 240 -0.22 -5.52 18.37
N VAL A 241 -0.45 -4.55 17.47
CA VAL A 241 -1.38 -3.44 17.72
C VAL A 241 -2.80 -3.70 17.19
N GLY A 242 -3.07 -4.92 16.71
CA GLY A 242 -4.41 -5.35 16.28
C GLY A 242 -4.87 -4.77 14.95
N LEU A 243 -3.96 -4.35 14.07
CA LEU A 243 -4.31 -3.87 12.73
C LEU A 243 -4.58 -5.04 11.79
N HIS A 244 -5.63 -4.92 10.98
CA HIS A 244 -5.99 -5.92 9.98
C HIS A 244 -6.12 -5.26 8.61
N HIS A 245 -5.21 -5.58 7.69
CA HIS A 245 -5.07 -4.85 6.44
C HIS A 245 -6.15 -5.23 5.43
N LYS A 246 -6.67 -4.25 4.70
CA LYS A 246 -7.34 -4.45 3.42
C LYS A 246 -6.26 -4.59 2.34
N ILE A 247 -5.91 -5.83 2.01
CA ILE A 247 -4.80 -6.13 1.10
C ILE A 247 -5.26 -6.04 -0.36
N ASN A 248 -4.47 -5.33 -1.17
CA ASN A 248 -4.74 -5.15 -2.59
C ASN A 248 -3.50 -5.50 -3.43
N ASP A 249 -3.68 -6.28 -4.50
CA ASP A 249 -2.62 -6.71 -5.41
C ASP A 249 -2.76 -6.11 -6.83
N ASN A 250 -3.63 -5.10 -6.97
CA ASN A 250 -3.97 -4.42 -8.21
C ASN A 250 -3.53 -2.94 -8.26
N LEU A 251 -3.31 -2.31 -7.09
CA LEU A 251 -2.93 -0.90 -6.97
C LEU A 251 -1.48 -0.63 -7.39
N MET A 252 -0.58 -1.55 -7.03
CA MET A 252 0.86 -1.46 -7.23
C MET A 252 1.36 -2.61 -8.09
N ILE A 253 2.25 -2.33 -9.03
CA ILE A 253 2.86 -3.35 -9.88
C ILE A 253 4.35 -3.09 -10.08
N TYR A 254 5.12 -4.16 -10.23
CA TYR A 254 6.51 -4.08 -10.66
C TYR A 254 6.57 -3.94 -12.18
N PRO A 255 7.30 -2.96 -12.74
CA PRO A 255 7.70 -2.99 -14.14
C PRO A 255 8.27 -4.37 -14.53
N GLY A 256 7.96 -4.82 -15.73
CA GLY A 256 8.24 -6.19 -16.21
C GLY A 256 7.11 -7.19 -15.99
N TYR A 257 6.14 -6.88 -15.12
CA TYR A 257 4.96 -7.71 -14.89
C TYR A 257 3.77 -7.21 -15.74
N ALA A 258 2.91 -8.14 -16.14
CA ALA A 258 1.65 -7.80 -16.79
C ALA A 258 0.56 -7.61 -15.72
N PRO A 259 -0.24 -6.52 -15.77
CA PRO A 259 -1.37 -6.37 -14.88
C PRO A 259 -2.46 -7.41 -15.20
N ARG A 260 -3.39 -7.64 -14.29
CA ARG A 260 -4.60 -8.41 -14.60
C ARG A 260 -5.43 -7.68 -15.67
N GLU A 261 -6.22 -8.45 -16.41
CA GLU A 261 -7.13 -7.88 -17.40
C GLU A 261 -8.10 -6.88 -16.74
N GLY A 262 -8.30 -5.72 -17.36
CA GLY A 262 -9.15 -4.65 -16.83
C GLY A 262 -8.58 -3.85 -15.63
N VAL A 263 -7.51 -4.31 -14.99
CA VAL A 263 -6.86 -3.60 -13.87
C VAL A 263 -5.93 -2.53 -14.39
N GLU A 264 -6.05 -1.31 -13.89
CA GLU A 264 -5.13 -0.21 -14.16
C GLU A 264 -4.38 0.18 -12.87
N PRO A 265 -3.10 -0.22 -12.71
CA PRO A 265 -2.31 0.08 -11.52
C PRO A 265 -2.04 1.58 -11.38
N ILE A 266 -2.13 2.11 -10.16
CA ILE A 266 -1.88 3.54 -9.90
C ILE A 266 -0.49 3.83 -9.35
N LEU A 267 0.31 2.79 -9.11
CA LEU A 267 1.65 2.88 -8.53
C LEU A 267 2.57 1.86 -9.22
N LEU A 268 3.75 2.31 -9.65
CA LEU A 268 4.82 1.40 -10.09
C LEU A 268 5.86 1.30 -9.00
N HIS A 269 6.37 0.10 -8.74
CA HIS A 269 7.51 -0.13 -7.86
C HIS A 269 8.68 -0.69 -8.67
N TYR A 270 9.69 0.12 -8.97
CA TYR A 270 10.82 -0.30 -9.82
C TYR A 270 11.97 -0.92 -9.01
N GLY A 271 11.64 -1.68 -7.98
CA GLY A 271 12.60 -2.32 -7.09
C GLY A 271 13.37 -3.51 -7.68
N LEU A 272 12.88 -4.08 -8.79
CA LEU A 272 13.42 -5.26 -9.45
C LEU A 272 13.94 -4.91 -10.86
N PRO A 273 14.92 -5.66 -11.39
CA PRO A 273 15.34 -5.52 -12.78
C PRO A 273 14.21 -5.97 -13.73
N PHE A 274 14.06 -5.27 -14.86
CA PHE A 274 13.07 -5.60 -15.89
C PHE A 274 13.61 -5.35 -17.30
N ARG A 275 12.92 -5.94 -18.29
CA ARG A 275 13.34 -5.94 -19.70
C ARG A 275 12.18 -5.60 -20.64
N VAL A 276 12.50 -4.96 -21.77
CA VAL A 276 11.60 -4.73 -22.90
C VAL A 276 12.38 -5.03 -24.18
N GLY A 277 12.18 -6.23 -24.73
CA GLY A 277 13.01 -6.76 -25.82
C GLY A 277 14.49 -6.85 -25.42
N ASN A 278 15.35 -6.17 -26.18
CA ASN A 278 16.79 -6.12 -25.92
C ASN A 278 17.20 -5.05 -24.90
N TRP A 279 16.30 -4.13 -24.55
CA TRP A 279 16.56 -3.10 -23.56
C TRP A 279 16.22 -3.61 -22.15
N SER A 280 16.96 -3.16 -21.15
CA SER A 280 16.75 -3.52 -19.75
C SER A 280 17.06 -2.34 -18.83
N PHE A 281 16.46 -2.36 -17.64
CA PHE A 281 16.73 -1.40 -16.59
C PHE A 281 16.79 -2.11 -15.23
N SER A 282 17.75 -1.69 -14.41
CA SER A 282 17.90 -2.10 -13.02
C SER A 282 18.36 -0.89 -12.23
N LYS A 283 17.63 -0.53 -11.18
CA LYS A 283 18.05 0.58 -10.31
C LYS A 283 19.40 0.32 -9.65
N ALA A 284 19.75 -0.95 -9.42
CA ALA A 284 21.01 -1.34 -8.79
C ALA A 284 22.24 -0.99 -9.65
N ASP A 285 22.06 -0.85 -10.97
CA ASP A 285 23.13 -0.46 -11.90
C ASP A 285 23.43 1.05 -11.82
N HIS A 286 22.60 1.80 -11.09
CA HIS A 286 22.64 3.26 -10.95
C HIS A 286 22.81 3.69 -9.47
N ASP A 287 23.48 2.87 -8.66
CA ASP A 287 23.69 3.10 -7.22
C ASP A 287 24.66 4.25 -6.89
N LYS A 288 25.51 4.63 -7.86
CA LYS A 288 26.53 5.68 -7.69
C LYS A 288 26.33 6.88 -8.60
N ASP A 289 25.42 6.77 -9.56
CA ASP A 289 25.19 7.77 -10.60
C ASP A 289 24.80 9.11 -9.98
N ASP A 290 25.58 10.15 -10.29
CA ASP A 290 25.31 11.52 -9.89
C ASP A 290 24.41 12.26 -10.89
N ILE A 291 23.59 11.51 -11.62
CA ILE A 291 22.76 11.94 -12.76
C ILE A 291 21.88 13.16 -12.47
N VAL A 292 21.47 13.36 -11.21
CA VAL A 292 20.74 14.56 -10.77
C VAL A 292 21.55 15.85 -10.98
N TYR A 293 22.86 15.77 -10.75
CA TYR A 293 23.79 16.90 -10.76
C TYR A 293 24.61 17.00 -12.05
N SER A 294 24.52 15.99 -12.91
CA SER A 294 25.20 15.93 -14.19
C SER A 294 24.26 16.34 -15.32
N CYS A 295 24.36 17.59 -15.78
CA CYS A 295 23.49 18.14 -16.82
C CYS A 295 23.42 17.24 -18.06
N ASP A 296 22.24 17.20 -18.69
CA ASP A 296 21.93 16.46 -19.91
C ASP A 296 22.06 14.92 -19.81
N GLN A 297 22.43 14.38 -18.64
CA GLN A 297 22.44 12.94 -18.42
C GLN A 297 21.04 12.40 -18.11
N LEU A 298 20.65 11.35 -18.82
CA LEU A 298 19.40 10.63 -18.65
C LEU A 298 19.68 9.13 -18.58
N PHE A 299 18.76 8.36 -18.00
CA PHE A 299 18.81 6.90 -18.07
C PHE A 299 18.71 6.43 -19.53
N PRO A 300 19.27 5.25 -19.85
CA PRO A 300 19.20 4.69 -21.20
C PRO A 300 17.77 4.72 -21.76
N GLN A 301 17.59 5.33 -22.93
CA GLN A 301 16.26 5.50 -23.54
C GLN A 301 15.59 4.12 -23.72
N PRO A 302 14.34 3.93 -23.28
CA PRO A 302 13.60 2.70 -23.56
C PRO A 302 13.09 2.69 -25.02
N PRO A 303 12.64 1.52 -25.53
CA PRO A 303 11.95 1.45 -26.82
C PRO A 303 10.74 2.38 -26.88
N TYR A 304 10.48 2.94 -28.07
CA TYR A 304 9.30 3.77 -28.31
C TYR A 304 8.02 2.93 -28.26
N PRO A 305 6.85 3.53 -27.94
CA PRO A 305 5.58 2.82 -27.92
C PRO A 305 5.26 2.05 -29.22
N ARG A 306 5.70 2.57 -30.38
CA ARG A 306 5.52 1.89 -31.68
C ARG A 306 6.35 0.62 -31.82
N GLU A 307 7.53 0.56 -31.21
CA GLU A 307 8.36 -0.64 -31.20
C GLU A 307 7.76 -1.68 -30.25
N VAL A 308 7.25 -1.25 -29.09
CA VAL A 308 6.51 -2.15 -28.16
C VAL A 308 5.30 -2.80 -28.83
N MET A 309 4.56 -2.05 -29.68
CA MET A 309 3.45 -2.62 -30.45
C MET A 309 3.87 -3.73 -31.43
N GLN A 310 5.13 -3.74 -31.87
CA GLN A 310 5.68 -4.76 -32.77
C GLN A 310 6.33 -5.92 -32.02
N LEU A 311 6.78 -5.70 -30.78
CA LEU A 311 7.44 -6.71 -29.95
C LEU A 311 6.47 -7.73 -29.36
N GLU A 312 5.23 -7.33 -29.04
CA GLU A 312 4.26 -8.18 -28.37
C GLU A 312 2.86 -8.02 -28.98
N ILE A 313 2.25 -9.17 -29.32
CA ILE A 313 0.93 -9.25 -29.93
C ILE A 313 -0.13 -9.41 -28.84
N ASP A 314 0.18 -10.15 -27.76
CA ASP A 314 -0.73 -10.34 -26.64
C ASP A 314 -1.03 -8.97 -25.98
N PRO A 315 -2.31 -8.54 -25.97
CA PRO A 315 -2.65 -7.22 -25.45
C PRO A 315 -2.26 -7.02 -23.99
N ASN A 316 -2.31 -8.07 -23.16
CA ASN A 316 -2.05 -7.96 -21.73
C ASN A 316 -0.55 -7.94 -21.41
N LEU A 317 0.24 -8.81 -22.05
CA LEU A 317 1.70 -8.77 -21.96
C LEU A 317 2.24 -7.44 -22.49
N ARG A 318 1.67 -6.95 -23.60
CA ARG A 318 2.01 -5.64 -24.17
C ARG A 318 1.70 -4.49 -23.21
N ARG A 319 0.61 -4.56 -22.44
CA ARG A 319 0.32 -3.58 -21.37
C ARG A 319 1.44 -3.58 -20.33
N GLY A 320 1.92 -4.75 -19.91
CA GLY A 320 3.10 -4.87 -19.03
C GLY A 320 4.33 -4.16 -19.60
N LEU A 321 4.63 -4.36 -20.88
CA LEU A 321 5.74 -3.67 -21.55
C LEU A 321 5.54 -2.14 -21.62
N PHE A 322 4.31 -1.67 -21.83
CA PHE A 322 4.01 -0.23 -21.77
C PHE A 322 4.26 0.37 -20.39
N LEU A 323 3.86 -0.33 -19.32
CA LEU A 323 4.16 0.10 -17.94
C LEU A 323 5.67 0.16 -17.67
N SER A 324 6.42 -0.80 -18.22
CA SER A 324 7.88 -0.84 -18.11
C SER A 324 8.55 0.38 -18.76
N ILE A 325 8.18 0.72 -19.99
CA ILE A 325 8.75 1.91 -20.65
C ILE A 325 8.21 3.21 -20.02
N GLU A 326 6.97 3.23 -19.52
CA GLU A 326 6.38 4.38 -18.83
C GLU A 326 7.23 4.77 -17.61
N CYS A 327 7.68 3.78 -16.82
CA CYS A 327 8.53 3.98 -15.65
C CYS A 327 9.77 4.82 -15.96
N VAL A 328 10.61 4.36 -16.90
CA VAL A 328 11.88 5.06 -17.22
C VAL A 328 11.63 6.36 -17.98
N ASN A 329 10.59 6.43 -18.82
CA ASN A 329 10.24 7.69 -19.47
C ASN A 329 9.84 8.78 -18.46
N ILE A 330 9.12 8.44 -17.38
CA ILE A 330 8.79 9.38 -16.31
C ILE A 330 10.04 9.80 -15.53
N LEU A 331 10.95 8.88 -15.22
CA LEU A 331 12.24 9.21 -14.58
C LEU A 331 13.05 10.18 -15.44
N ASN A 332 13.13 9.92 -16.75
CA ASN A 332 13.85 10.79 -17.69
C ASN A 332 13.18 12.15 -17.89
N GLU A 333 11.85 12.21 -17.92
CA GLU A 333 11.11 13.49 -17.91
C GLU A 333 11.40 14.28 -16.62
N ALA A 334 11.44 13.61 -15.46
CA ALA A 334 11.74 14.24 -14.18
C ALA A 334 13.14 14.85 -14.15
N LEU A 335 14.16 14.10 -14.62
CA LEU A 335 15.53 14.58 -14.72
C LEU A 335 15.66 15.78 -15.65
N LEU A 336 15.02 15.75 -16.82
CA LEU A 336 15.02 16.89 -17.75
C LEU A 336 14.46 18.17 -17.13
N ILE A 337 13.33 18.05 -16.43
CA ILE A 337 12.71 19.19 -15.74
C ILE A 337 13.62 19.67 -14.61
N HIS A 338 14.20 18.75 -13.85
CA HIS A 338 15.12 19.07 -12.77
C HIS A 338 16.37 19.80 -13.26
N HIS A 339 17.03 19.31 -14.31
CA HIS A 339 18.19 19.95 -14.94
C HIS A 339 17.85 21.35 -15.43
N ALA A 340 16.72 21.53 -16.12
CA ALA A 340 16.28 22.85 -16.57
C ALA A 340 16.02 23.81 -15.40
N ALA A 341 15.39 23.34 -14.32
CA ALA A 341 15.14 24.15 -13.13
C ALA A 341 16.43 24.56 -12.38
N ASN A 342 17.52 23.79 -12.56
CA ASN A 342 18.83 24.08 -11.98
C ASN A 342 19.80 24.79 -12.95
N GLY A 343 19.28 25.36 -14.05
CA GLY A 343 20.07 26.18 -14.96
C GLY A 343 21.00 25.41 -15.89
N CYS A 344 20.80 24.10 -16.05
CA CYS A 344 21.52 23.35 -17.09
C CYS A 344 21.23 23.92 -18.49
N PRO A 345 22.20 23.89 -19.41
CA PRO A 345 21.97 24.19 -20.81
C PRO A 345 20.83 23.36 -21.38
N LYS A 346 20.17 23.88 -22.42
CA LYS A 346 19.15 23.10 -23.12
C LYS A 346 19.84 21.93 -23.84
N PRO A 347 19.42 20.68 -23.62
CA PRO A 347 20.03 19.54 -24.29
C PRO A 347 19.91 19.64 -25.80
N ALA A 348 20.91 19.11 -26.51
CA ALA A 348 20.87 18.97 -27.95
C ALA A 348 19.62 18.21 -28.39
N TRP A 349 19.06 18.57 -29.54
CA TRP A 349 17.87 17.90 -30.05
C TRP A 349 18.12 16.40 -30.25
N SER A 350 17.18 15.58 -29.81
CA SER A 350 17.14 14.16 -30.15
C SER A 350 15.69 13.72 -30.36
N LYS A 351 15.51 12.63 -31.11
CA LYS A 351 14.20 12.02 -31.31
C LYS A 351 13.52 11.69 -29.98
N TYR A 352 14.29 11.26 -28.98
CA TYR A 352 13.79 10.88 -27.66
C TYR A 352 13.32 12.10 -26.86
N LEU A 353 14.09 13.18 -26.84
CA LEU A 353 13.69 14.42 -26.17
C LEU A 353 12.45 15.05 -26.81
N ASN A 354 12.31 14.91 -28.13
CA ASN A 354 11.09 15.33 -28.82
C ASN A 354 9.90 14.44 -28.43
N PHE A 355 10.11 13.13 -28.29
CA PHE A 355 9.07 12.21 -27.80
C PHE A 355 8.60 12.55 -26.38
N LEU A 356 9.51 12.82 -25.44
CA LEU A 356 9.15 13.22 -24.07
C LEU A 356 8.37 14.54 -23.99
N LYS A 357 8.37 15.34 -25.06
CA LYS A 357 7.56 16.58 -25.20
C LYS A 357 6.30 16.38 -26.04
N SER A 358 6.09 15.19 -26.58
CA SER A 358 5.01 14.91 -27.53
C SER A 358 3.67 14.65 -26.85
N ARG A 359 2.59 14.87 -27.60
CA ARG A 359 1.23 14.48 -27.18
C ARG A 359 1.11 12.97 -26.92
N ALA A 360 1.83 12.15 -27.67
CA ALA A 360 1.81 10.70 -27.48
C ALA A 360 2.34 10.30 -26.10
N PHE A 361 3.43 10.93 -25.64
CA PHE A 361 3.96 10.71 -24.30
C PHE A 361 3.02 11.26 -23.22
N ALA A 362 2.43 12.43 -23.44
CA ALA A 362 1.44 13.00 -22.52
C ALA A 362 0.22 12.08 -22.33
N GLU A 363 -0.26 11.44 -23.40
CA GLU A 363 -1.35 10.45 -23.32
C GLU A 363 -0.93 9.16 -22.62
N LEU A 364 0.29 8.67 -22.86
CA LEU A 364 0.82 7.47 -22.21
C LEU A 364 0.91 7.66 -20.69
N THR A 365 1.45 8.80 -20.27
CA THR A 365 1.73 9.15 -18.87
C THR A 365 0.61 9.96 -18.19
N LYS A 366 -0.58 10.04 -18.80
CA LYS A 366 -1.70 10.75 -18.18
C LYS A 366 -2.07 10.10 -16.84
N PRO A 367 -2.43 10.88 -15.81
CA PRO A 367 -2.82 10.34 -14.52
C PRO A 367 -3.93 9.30 -14.64
N LYS A 368 -3.74 8.16 -13.96
CA LYS A 368 -4.70 7.05 -13.93
C LYS A 368 -5.73 7.27 -12.82
N ILE A 369 -6.92 6.76 -13.06
CA ILE A 369 -8.05 6.81 -12.13
C ILE A 369 -8.31 5.38 -11.70
N VAL A 370 -8.49 5.18 -10.39
CA VAL A 370 -8.87 3.87 -9.84
C VAL A 370 -10.18 3.40 -10.47
N THR A 371 -10.22 2.16 -10.93
CA THR A 371 -11.42 1.49 -11.43
C THR A 371 -11.93 0.49 -10.38
N PRO A 372 -13.17 -0.02 -10.50
CA PRO A 372 -13.64 -1.10 -9.64
C PRO A 372 -12.70 -2.32 -9.64
N ALA A 373 -12.11 -2.66 -10.80
CA ALA A 373 -11.12 -3.73 -10.90
C ALA A 373 -9.84 -3.42 -10.13
N THR A 374 -9.34 -2.18 -10.20
CA THR A 374 -8.18 -1.74 -9.40
C THR A 374 -8.46 -1.78 -7.88
N LEU A 375 -9.69 -1.50 -7.47
CA LEU A 375 -10.07 -1.45 -6.05
C LEU A 375 -10.42 -2.82 -5.45
N GLN A 376 -10.57 -3.87 -6.27
CA GLN A 376 -10.88 -5.21 -5.79
C GLN A 376 -9.80 -5.70 -4.81
N LEU A 377 -10.22 -6.07 -3.61
CA LEU A 377 -9.35 -6.57 -2.55
C LEU A 377 -9.10 -8.07 -2.70
N MET A 378 -8.05 -8.57 -2.05
CA MET A 378 -7.78 -10.01 -2.02
C MET A 378 -8.88 -10.78 -1.28
N GLU A 379 -9.43 -10.21 -0.19
CA GLU A 379 -10.57 -10.77 0.54
C GLU A 379 -11.79 -11.01 -0.39
N ASP A 380 -12.10 -10.07 -1.30
CA ASP A 380 -13.20 -10.20 -2.27
C ASP A 380 -12.99 -11.39 -3.23
N THR A 381 -11.72 -11.69 -3.55
CA THR A 381 -11.35 -12.78 -4.47
C THR A 381 -11.38 -14.13 -3.76
N VAL A 382 -10.95 -14.17 -2.49
CA VAL A 382 -11.08 -15.37 -1.65
C VAL A 382 -12.55 -15.68 -1.42
N GLN A 383 -13.39 -14.68 -1.13
CA GLN A 383 -14.83 -14.86 -0.99
C GLN A 383 -15.45 -15.40 -2.29
N LYS A 384 -15.11 -14.86 -3.47
CA LYS A 384 -15.55 -15.39 -4.77
C LYS A 384 -15.08 -16.83 -5.03
N HIS A 385 -13.87 -17.21 -4.65
CA HIS A 385 -13.39 -18.60 -4.79
C HIS A 385 -14.05 -19.57 -3.80
N ILE A 386 -14.45 -19.09 -2.62
CA ILE A 386 -15.22 -19.86 -1.64
C ILE A 386 -16.70 -19.98 -2.06
N ASP A 387 -17.23 -18.98 -2.76
CA ASP A 387 -18.61 -18.90 -3.28
C ASP A 387 -18.79 -19.51 -4.68
N HIS A 388 -17.73 -19.79 -5.45
CA HIS A 388 -17.78 -20.56 -6.70
C HIS A 388 -17.95 -22.07 -6.44
N ASP A 389 -19.07 -22.44 -5.82
CA ASP A 389 -19.78 -23.66 -6.15
C ASP A 389 -20.98 -23.20 -7.00
N ASP A 390 -20.79 -23.11 -8.33
CA ASP A 390 -21.75 -22.61 -9.33
C ASP A 390 -23.09 -23.39 -9.37
N THR A 391 -23.29 -24.31 -8.42
CA THR A 391 -24.52 -25.04 -8.18
C THR A 391 -25.42 -24.43 -7.11
N ARG A 392 -24.99 -23.40 -6.37
CA ARG A 392 -25.75 -22.87 -5.23
C ARG A 392 -26.12 -21.38 -5.39
N PRO A 393 -27.42 -21.05 -5.57
CA PRO A 393 -27.89 -19.68 -5.77
C PRO A 393 -27.84 -18.78 -4.52
N TYR A 394 -27.19 -19.20 -3.43
CA TYR A 394 -27.15 -18.49 -2.15
C TYR A 394 -25.77 -18.65 -1.46
N PRO A 395 -25.31 -17.65 -0.67
CA PRO A 395 -24.09 -17.76 0.14
C PRO A 395 -24.17 -18.94 1.12
N LYS A 396 -23.02 -19.43 1.62
CA LYS A 396 -22.96 -20.54 2.60
C LYS A 396 -23.66 -20.17 3.92
N ILE A 397 -24.96 -20.46 3.98
CA ILE A 397 -25.81 -20.25 5.15
C ILE A 397 -25.82 -21.54 5.99
N HIS A 398 -25.75 -21.42 7.31
CA HIS A 398 -25.99 -22.51 8.26
C HIS A 398 -26.92 -22.00 9.34
N THR A 399 -28.09 -22.63 9.49
CA THR A 399 -29.09 -22.24 10.48
C THR A 399 -28.82 -22.95 11.80
N VAL A 400 -28.84 -22.19 12.90
CA VAL A 400 -28.61 -22.72 14.24
C VAL A 400 -29.77 -22.33 15.13
N PHE A 401 -30.25 -23.26 15.95
CA PHE A 401 -31.28 -23.00 16.96
C PHE A 401 -30.94 -23.72 18.26
N SER A 402 -31.30 -23.15 19.40
CA SER A 402 -31.05 -23.72 20.73
C SER A 402 -32.30 -24.35 21.33
N THR A 403 -32.10 -25.43 22.08
CA THR A 403 -33.17 -26.15 22.81
C THR A 403 -32.62 -26.77 24.08
N GLU A 404 -33.50 -27.07 25.03
CA GLU A 404 -33.16 -27.84 26.23
C GLU A 404 -33.61 -29.30 26.12
N CYS A 405 -33.11 -30.17 27.01
CA CYS A 405 -33.48 -31.59 27.09
C CYS A 405 -34.86 -31.81 27.74
N THR A 406 -35.91 -31.18 27.21
CA THR A 406 -37.28 -31.34 27.73
C THR A 406 -38.26 -31.70 26.62
N PRO A 407 -39.32 -32.49 26.92
CA PRO A 407 -40.36 -32.79 25.94
C PRO A 407 -41.05 -31.55 25.35
N TYR A 408 -40.96 -30.40 26.04
CA TYR A 408 -41.48 -29.12 25.57
C TYR A 408 -40.73 -28.62 24.32
N PHE A 409 -39.41 -28.81 24.24
CA PHE A 409 -38.64 -28.44 23.05
C PHE A 409 -38.63 -29.53 21.97
N ASP A 410 -39.04 -30.75 22.29
CA ASP A 410 -39.06 -31.87 21.32
C ASP A 410 -40.04 -31.61 20.18
N TRP A 411 -41.29 -31.26 20.50
CA TRP A 411 -42.30 -30.99 19.46
C TRP A 411 -41.97 -29.72 18.67
N GLN A 412 -41.35 -28.72 19.30
CA GLN A 412 -40.87 -27.51 18.63
C GLN A 412 -39.72 -27.82 17.67
N THR A 413 -38.80 -28.70 18.07
CA THR A 413 -37.71 -29.21 17.22
C THR A 413 -38.27 -29.91 15.99
N VAL A 414 -39.24 -30.82 16.18
CA VAL A 414 -39.89 -31.52 15.07
C VAL A 414 -40.57 -30.53 14.12
N GLY A 415 -41.32 -29.57 14.65
CA GLY A 415 -41.97 -28.52 13.88
C GLY A 415 -40.97 -27.69 13.06
N LEU A 416 -39.88 -27.22 13.69
CA LEU A 416 -38.85 -26.42 13.05
C LEU A 416 -38.10 -27.20 11.96
N MET A 417 -37.74 -28.45 12.22
CA MET A 417 -37.08 -29.30 11.24
C MET A 417 -37.97 -29.59 10.03
N HIS A 418 -39.28 -29.74 10.25
CA HIS A 418 -40.25 -29.90 9.17
C HIS A 418 -40.42 -28.61 8.37
N SER A 419 -40.62 -27.46 9.02
CA SER A 419 -40.78 -26.17 8.35
C SER A 419 -39.51 -25.74 7.60
N PHE A 420 -38.32 -26.01 8.15
CA PHE A 420 -37.03 -25.75 7.50
C PHE A 420 -36.89 -26.52 6.18
N ARG A 421 -37.33 -27.79 6.15
CA ARG A 421 -37.33 -28.60 4.93
C ARG A 421 -38.34 -28.10 3.90
N LEU A 422 -39.52 -27.65 4.33
CA LEU A 422 -40.57 -27.18 3.44
C LEU A 422 -40.34 -25.76 2.90
N SER A 423 -39.69 -24.89 3.67
CA SER A 423 -39.48 -23.48 3.29
C SER A 423 -38.46 -23.31 2.16
N GLY A 424 -37.64 -24.34 1.88
CA GLY A 424 -36.51 -24.21 0.97
C GLY A 424 -35.41 -23.30 1.50
N GLN A 425 -35.36 -23.08 2.83
CA GLN A 425 -34.30 -22.29 3.47
C GLN A 425 -32.93 -22.84 3.06
N PRO A 426 -32.04 -22.02 2.49
CA PRO A 426 -30.74 -22.48 2.04
C PRO A 426 -29.85 -22.87 3.21
N GLY A 427 -28.99 -23.88 3.00
CA GLY A 427 -27.98 -24.29 3.97
C GLY A 427 -28.34 -25.50 4.82
N ASN A 428 -27.43 -25.87 5.73
CA ASN A 428 -27.65 -26.91 6.72
C ASN A 428 -28.28 -26.32 7.99
N ILE A 429 -28.87 -27.17 8.83
CA ILE A 429 -29.42 -26.78 10.14
C ILE A 429 -28.80 -27.63 11.25
N SER A 430 -28.40 -26.98 12.35
CA SER A 430 -27.92 -27.65 13.57
C SER A 430 -28.67 -27.16 14.81
N ARG A 431 -29.00 -28.08 15.70
CA ARG A 431 -29.56 -27.83 17.03
C ARG A 431 -28.43 -27.74 18.06
N LEU A 432 -28.41 -26.68 18.86
CA LEU A 432 -27.60 -26.59 20.08
C LEU A 432 -28.42 -27.10 21.24
N LEU A 433 -28.10 -28.30 21.72
CA LEU A 433 -28.84 -28.93 22.81
C LEU A 433 -28.12 -28.66 24.13
N SER A 434 -28.76 -27.87 24.99
CA SER A 434 -28.22 -27.34 26.25
C SER A 434 -28.88 -28.03 27.45
N CYS A 435 -28.14 -28.87 28.17
CA CYS A 435 -28.70 -29.73 29.22
C CYS A 435 -27.73 -29.95 30.37
N SER A 436 -28.27 -30.24 31.56
CA SER A 436 -27.42 -30.74 32.65
C SER A 436 -26.87 -32.13 32.28
N ASN A 437 -25.74 -32.53 32.88
CA ASN A 437 -25.17 -33.86 32.67
C ASN A 437 -26.12 -34.99 33.13
N ALA A 438 -27.03 -34.71 34.06
CA ALA A 438 -28.03 -35.69 34.52
C ALA A 438 -29.15 -35.84 33.49
N ASP A 439 -29.69 -34.73 32.98
CA ASP A 439 -30.78 -34.73 32.00
C ASP A 439 -30.33 -35.30 30.66
N LEU A 440 -29.10 -34.97 30.24
CA LEU A 440 -28.54 -35.45 28.99
C LEU A 440 -28.43 -36.98 28.94
N LYS A 441 -28.18 -37.65 30.07
CA LYS A 441 -28.10 -39.12 30.14
C LYS A 441 -29.45 -39.81 29.98
N LEU A 442 -30.53 -39.14 30.35
CA LEU A 442 -31.90 -39.69 30.35
C LEU A 442 -32.73 -39.21 29.17
N TYR A 443 -32.26 -38.18 28.46
CA TYR A 443 -32.93 -37.60 27.31
C TYR A 443 -33.01 -38.62 26.16
N LYS A 444 -34.12 -38.62 25.43
CA LYS A 444 -34.38 -39.55 24.31
C LYS A 444 -34.40 -38.85 22.95
N GLY A 445 -34.57 -37.53 22.94
CA GLY A 445 -34.74 -36.72 21.73
C GLY A 445 -33.45 -36.38 20.99
N HIS A 446 -32.35 -37.13 21.16
CA HIS A 446 -31.05 -36.84 20.54
C HIS A 446 -31.11 -36.73 19.02
N ASN A 447 -31.96 -37.55 18.38
CA ASN A 447 -32.03 -37.68 16.93
C ASN A 447 -33.13 -36.81 16.27
N LEU A 448 -33.74 -35.88 17.01
CA LEU A 448 -34.79 -35.00 16.46
C LEU A 448 -34.26 -33.99 15.43
N ALA A 449 -32.97 -33.65 15.50
CA ALA A 449 -32.26 -32.77 14.58
C ALA A 449 -30.75 -33.09 14.59
N PRO A 450 -29.96 -32.70 13.57
CA PRO A 450 -28.50 -32.70 13.67
C PRO A 450 -28.10 -31.86 14.90
N THR A 451 -27.48 -32.50 15.91
CA THR A 451 -27.35 -31.90 17.25
C THR A 451 -25.89 -31.74 17.64
N HIS A 452 -25.57 -30.56 18.17
CA HIS A 452 -24.33 -30.27 18.89
C HIS A 452 -24.67 -30.03 20.36
N TYR A 453 -23.96 -30.70 21.26
CA TYR A 453 -24.20 -30.59 22.70
C TYR A 453 -23.41 -29.42 23.27
N VAL A 454 -24.09 -28.54 24.00
CA VAL A 454 -23.49 -27.35 24.63
C VAL A 454 -23.80 -27.36 26.13
N PRO A 455 -22.94 -26.74 26.98
CA PRO A 455 -23.21 -26.64 28.41
C PRO A 455 -24.56 -25.97 28.70
N SER A 456 -25.25 -26.43 29.76
CA SER A 456 -26.41 -25.72 30.29
C SER A 456 -26.00 -24.50 31.09
N MET A 457 -26.56 -23.35 30.71
CA MET A 457 -26.47 -22.09 31.46
C MET A 457 -27.86 -21.70 32.01
N SER A 458 -28.80 -22.65 32.03
CA SER A 458 -30.17 -22.47 32.55
C SER A 458 -30.19 -22.21 34.06
N GLN A 459 -29.03 -22.29 34.71
CA GLN A 459 -28.82 -21.72 36.03
C GLN A 459 -27.58 -20.85 35.95
N HIS A 460 -27.72 -19.57 36.30
CA HIS A 460 -26.65 -18.61 36.25
C HIS A 460 -25.53 -19.03 37.22
N PRO A 461 -24.28 -19.24 36.73
CA PRO A 461 -23.24 -19.91 37.51
C PRO A 461 -22.73 -19.09 38.70
N LEU A 462 -23.04 -17.80 38.77
CA LEU A 462 -22.59 -16.91 39.86
C LEU A 462 -23.71 -16.53 40.83
N THR A 463 -24.97 -16.49 40.37
CA THR A 463 -26.10 -16.01 41.19
C THR A 463 -27.07 -17.13 41.55
N GLY A 464 -27.04 -18.25 40.82
CA GLY A 464 -27.95 -19.38 41.05
C GLY A 464 -29.36 -19.18 40.52
N ASP A 465 -29.63 -18.05 39.85
CA ASP A 465 -30.91 -17.75 39.21
C ASP A 465 -31.15 -18.68 38.01
N TRP A 466 -32.39 -19.08 37.78
CA TRP A 466 -32.79 -19.92 36.65
C TRP A 466 -33.23 -19.09 35.44
#